data_AF-A0A832F391-F1
#
_entry.id   AF-A0A832F391-F1
#
_cell.length_a   1.000
_cell.length_b   1.000
_cell.length_c   1.000
_cell.angle_alpha   90.00
_cell.angle_beta   90.00
_cell.angle_gamma   90.00
#
_symmetry.space_group_name_H-M   'P 1'
#
loop_
_entity.id
_entity.type
_entity.pdbx_description
1 polymer ?
#
loop_
_entity_poly.entity_id
_entity_poly.type
_entity_poly.pdbx_seq_one_letter_code
_entity_poly.pdbx_strand_id
1 'polypeptide(L)' 'MKPSPRAVIVRGAMIEKCPIAGCWFVLRDATGTVKVDTKAAGFTVTDVPLNTVVTVSGKVSGSQPPVLAASGVRY' A
#
# COMPACT_ATOMS: atom_id res chain seq x y z
N MET A 1 -20.28 14.32 -9.71
CA MET A 1 -20.11 12.86 -9.51
C MET A 1 -18.87 12.63 -8.64
N LYS A 2 -19.02 12.20 -7.38
CA LYS A 2 -17.86 11.78 -6.56
C LYS A 2 -17.34 10.46 -7.17
N PRO A 3 -16.06 10.33 -7.53
CA PRO A 3 -15.54 9.05 -7.98
C PRO A 3 -15.70 8.03 -6.85
N SER A 4 -16.45 6.96 -7.13
CA SER A 4 -16.57 5.82 -6.23
C SER A 4 -15.17 5.26 -5.99
N PRO A 5 -14.73 5.06 -4.74
CA PRO A 5 -13.39 4.55 -4.49
C PRO A 5 -13.27 3.14 -5.09
N ARG A 6 -12.52 3.02 -6.18
CA ARG A 6 -12.32 1.74 -6.88
C ARG A 6 -11.45 0.85 -6.01
N ALA A 7 -11.99 -0.32 -5.67
CA ALA A 7 -11.19 -1.37 -5.06
C ALA A 7 -10.18 -1.87 -6.10
N VAL A 8 -8.92 -1.95 -5.70
CA VAL A 8 -7.80 -2.38 -6.53
C VAL A 8 -6.98 -3.41 -5.78
N ILE A 9 -6.38 -4.32 -6.53
CA ILE A 9 -5.41 -5.28 -6.04
C ILE A 9 -4.12 -5.00 -6.78
N VAL A 10 -3.04 -4.72 -6.04
CA VAL A 10 -1.73 -4.38 -6.60
C VAL A 10 -0.71 -5.36 -6.03
N ARG A 11 0.14 -5.90 -6.90
CA ARG A 11 1.24 -6.79 -6.52
C ARG A 11 2.57 -6.17 -6.90
N GLY A 12 3.51 -6.14 -5.97
CA GLY A 12 4.83 -5.57 -6.21
C GLY A 12 5.77 -5.75 -5.03
N ALA A 13 6.99 -5.27 -5.18
CA ALA A 13 8.00 -5.34 -4.13
C ALA A 13 7.86 -4.19 -3.15
N MET A 14 7.91 -4.48 -1.85
CA MET A 14 7.98 -3.46 -0.80
C MET A 14 9.38 -2.86 -0.77
N ILE A 15 9.58 -1.69 -1.36
CA ILE A 15 10.92 -1.08 -1.47
C ILE A 15 11.23 -0.15 -0.30
N GLU A 16 10.20 0.35 0.40
CA GLU A 16 10.34 1.27 1.53
C GLU A 16 9.18 1.05 2.50
N LYS A 17 9.40 1.27 3.80
CA LYS A 17 8.34 1.21 4.81
C LYS A 17 8.63 2.17 5.95
N CYS A 18 7.58 2.56 6.67
CA CYS A 18 7.73 3.35 7.89
C CYS A 18 8.49 2.54 8.96
N PRO A 19 9.69 2.98 9.40
CA PRO A 19 10.56 2.18 10.26
C PRO A 19 10.05 2.07 11.71
N ILE A 20 9.21 3.00 12.16
CA ILE A 20 8.80 3.09 13.57
C ILE A 20 7.42 2.44 13.78
N ALA A 21 6.45 2.75 12.92
CA ALA A 21 5.06 2.35 13.14
C ALA A 21 4.53 1.37 12.08
N GLY A 22 5.26 1.13 10.99
CA GLY A 22 4.76 0.32 9.87
C GLY A 22 3.41 0.77 9.31
N CYS A 23 3.06 2.05 9.49
CA CYS A 23 1.76 2.63 9.17
C CYS A 23 1.56 2.95 7.68
N TRP A 24 2.65 2.91 6.92
CA TRP A 24 2.66 3.00 5.46
C TRP A 24 3.90 2.30 4.90
N PHE A 25 3.83 1.96 3.63
CA PHE A 25 4.96 1.45 2.84
C PHE A 25 4.86 1.87 1.39
N VAL A 26 5.96 1.79 0.65
CA VAL A 26 6.01 2.03 -0.79
C VAL A 26 6.13 0.70 -1.49
N LEU A 27 5.19 0.45 -2.39
CA LEU A 27 5.18 -0.71 -3.26
C LEU A 27 5.63 -0.30 -4.64
N ARG A 28 6.57 -1.05 -5.21
CA ARG A 28 7.06 -0.88 -6.58
C ARG A 28 6.61 -2.04 -7.44
N ASP A 29 6.01 -1.74 -8.57
CA ASP A 29 5.66 -2.70 -9.61
C ASP A 29 6.34 -2.32 -10.94
N ALA A 30 5.92 -2.95 -12.05
CA ALA A 30 6.44 -2.64 -13.38
C ALA A 30 6.00 -1.25 -13.88
N THR A 31 4.89 -0.71 -13.38
CA THR A 31 4.36 0.59 -13.81
C THR A 31 4.95 1.78 -13.05
N GLY A 32 5.40 1.58 -11.81
CA GLY A 32 5.99 2.62 -11.00
C GLY A 32 5.99 2.30 -9.52
N THR A 33 5.80 3.32 -8.69
CA THR A 33 5.70 3.19 -7.24
C THR A 33 4.38 3.78 -6.74
N VAL A 34 3.82 3.16 -5.71
CA VAL A 34 2.62 3.64 -5.03
C VAL A 34 2.82 3.60 -3.53
N LYS A 35 2.38 4.66 -2.85
CA LYS A 35 2.36 4.71 -1.40
C LYS A 35 1.10 4.00 -0.90
N VAL A 36 1.32 3.01 -0.05
CA VAL A 36 0.28 2.22 0.60
C VAL A 36 0.15 2.67 2.04
N ASP A 37 -1.04 3.12 2.43
CA ASP A 37 -1.39 3.42 3.82
C ASP A 37 -2.08 2.20 4.44
N THR A 38 -1.52 1.70 5.54
CA THR A 38 -2.09 0.58 6.30
C THR A 38 -2.72 1.05 7.61
N LYS A 39 -2.47 2.31 8.02
CA LYS A 39 -3.04 2.92 9.20
C LYS A 39 -4.57 2.91 9.14
N ALA A 40 -5.14 3.19 7.97
CA ALA A 40 -6.58 3.16 7.75
C ALA A 40 -7.23 1.79 8.04
N ALA A 41 -6.47 0.69 7.92
CA ALA A 41 -6.93 -0.66 8.21
C ALA A 41 -6.42 -1.22 9.54
N GLY A 42 -5.66 -0.43 10.31
CA GLY A 42 -5.27 -0.80 11.68
C GLY A 42 -4.23 -1.91 11.77
N PHE A 43 -3.46 -2.18 10.72
CA PHE A 43 -2.38 -3.16 10.75
C PHE A 43 -1.03 -2.56 10.34
N THR A 44 0.05 -3.22 10.76
CA THR A 44 1.42 -2.80 10.52
C THR A 44 2.15 -3.86 9.69
N VAL A 45 3.12 -3.42 8.90
CA VAL A 45 4.00 -4.30 8.10
C VAL A 45 5.45 -4.26 8.59
N THR A 46 5.62 -4.08 9.89
CA THR A 46 6.94 -4.01 10.54
C THR A 46 7.75 -5.29 10.37
N ASP A 47 7.09 -6.45 10.35
CA ASP A 47 7.76 -7.75 10.26
C ASP A 47 8.11 -8.19 8.83
N VAL A 48 7.63 -7.46 7.81
CA VAL A 48 7.87 -7.81 6.40
C VAL A 48 9.20 -7.20 5.93
N PRO A 49 10.19 -7.98 5.47
CA PRO A 49 11.44 -7.44 4.97
C PRO A 49 11.24 -6.54 3.74
N LEU A 50 12.14 -5.57 3.55
CA LEU A 50 12.20 -4.83 2.29
C LEU A 50 12.55 -5.78 1.13
N ASN A 51 12.14 -5.42 -0.08
CA ASN A 51 12.17 -6.22 -1.31
C ASN A 51 11.30 -7.48 -1.31
N THR A 52 10.48 -7.70 -0.27
CA THR A 52 9.48 -8.77 -0.29
C THR A 52 8.37 -8.44 -1.29
N VAL A 53 8.00 -9.40 -2.12
CA VAL A 53 6.87 -9.25 -3.04
C VAL A 53 5.58 -9.45 -2.25
N VAL A 54 4.78 -8.39 -2.17
CA VAL A 54 3.52 -8.39 -1.44
C VAL A 54 2.35 -8.11 -2.38
N THR A 55 1.19 -8.67 -2.05
CA THR A 55 -0.07 -8.39 -2.72
C THR A 55 -0.95 -7.57 -1.78
N VAL A 56 -1.34 -6.39 -2.23
CA VAL A 56 -2.11 -5.41 -1.46
C VAL A 56 -3.48 -5.25 -2.09
N SER A 57 -4.52 -5.49 -1.31
CA SER A 57 -5.89 -5.13 -1.67
C SER A 57 -6.26 -3.82 -0.97
N GLY A 58 -6.88 -2.89 -1.68
CA GLY A 58 -7.22 -1.60 -1.10
C GLY A 58 -8.06 -0.72 -2.01
N LYS A 59 -8.22 0.55 -1.63
CA LYS A 59 -8.91 1.57 -2.42
C LYS A 59 -7.95 2.70 -2.73
N VAL A 60 -7.95 3.17 -3.97
CA VAL A 60 -7.18 4.37 -4.34
C VAL A 60 -7.90 5.60 -3.81
N SER A 61 -7.23 6.36 -2.95
CA SER A 61 -7.69 7.68 -2.52
C SER A 61 -7.04 8.73 -3.40
N GLY A 62 -7.85 9.57 -4.05
CA GLY A 62 -7.44 10.51 -5.10
C GLY A 62 -6.68 11.74 -4.62
N SER A 63 -6.03 11.73 -3.45
CA SER A 63 -5.06 12.78 -3.12
C SER A 63 -3.90 12.69 -4.11
N GLN A 64 -3.33 13.82 -4.57
CA GLN A 64 -2.06 13.81 -5.29
C GLN A 64 -0.93 14.01 -4.26
N PRO A 65 0.06 13.10 -4.15
CA PRO A 65 0.22 11.84 -4.89
C PRO A 65 -0.78 10.75 -4.46
N PRO A 66 -1.18 9.83 -5.38
CA PRO A 66 -2.19 8.82 -5.11
C PRO A 66 -1.75 7.91 -3.96
N VAL A 67 -2.63 7.77 -2.97
CA VAL A 67 -2.41 6.89 -1.82
C VAL A 67 -3.37 5.72 -1.92
N LEU A 68 -2.82 4.51 -1.80
CA LEU A 68 -3.59 3.28 -1.75
C LEU A 68 -3.88 2.95 -0.29
N ALA A 69 -5.13 3.13 0.13
CA ALA A 69 -5.58 2.71 1.45
C ALA A 69 -5.74 1.18 1.44
N ALA A 70 -4.77 0.47 2.00
CA ALA A 70 -4.79 -0.99 2.06
C ALA A 70 -5.87 -1.46 3.04
N SER A 71 -6.66 -2.44 2.62
CA SER A 71 -7.57 -3.20 3.48
C SER A 71 -7.00 -4.57 3.86
N GLY A 72 -5.93 -5.01 3.20
CA GLY A 72 -5.26 -6.26 3.48
C GLY A 72 -3.98 -6.42 2.68
N VAL A 73 -2.99 -7.11 3.27
CA VAL A 73 -1.69 -7.42 2.65
C VAL A 73 -1.42 -8.90 2.79
N ARG A 74 -0.92 -9.53 1.72
CA ARG A 74 -0.44 -10.92 1.71
C ARG A 74 1.01 -10.96 1.24
N TYR A 75 1.85 -11.72 1.93
CA TYR A 75 3.28 -11.90 1.68
C TYR A 75 3.71 -13.33 2.01
#